data_AF-A0A1V5ZLT5-F1
#
_entry.id   AF-A0A1V5ZLT5-F1
#
_cell.length_a   1.000
_cell.length_b   1.000
_cell.length_c   1.000
_cell.angle_alpha   90.00
_cell.angle_beta   90.00
_cell.angle_gamma   90.00
#
_symmetry.space_group_name_H-M   'P 1'
#
loop_
_entity.id
_entity.type
_entity.pdbx_description
1 polymer ?
#
loop_
_entity_poly.entity_id
_entity_poly.type
_entity_poly.pdbx_seq_one_letter_code
_entity_poly.pdbx_strand_id
1 'polypeptide(L)'
;MDKKYELIKENDYYRIRALKNFQLITGKVIKTGVLGGLVSGKHNLSQEGNCWISYYAKAFGDSKVIDNAVLKDYSVACGNSTVSGNAVMKDHSIAYDNSTISGNAVMKDCSYASNNSAISGNAVMKDFSWAKGDSIITGNALLQEDQHIQFGTVTTDLLGTKDLIGTLYAELGVVPNDNKIVLYKKVWRTDDESVFKSNYDRNFLYKIGKMVAVKKVDDNILNVCTSGLHFTNLEFLSDYDGDTIIECEVEVPDIVTVQGSQVRTRKCKVIRVYKEEE
;
A
#
# COMPACT_ATOMS: atom_id res chain seq x y z
N MET A 1 18.00 -34.70 -13.63
CA MET A 1 18.09 -33.23 -13.82
C MET A 1 19.08 -32.67 -12.82
N ASP A 2 19.95 -31.77 -13.28
CA ASP A 2 20.93 -31.08 -12.44
C ASP A 2 20.22 -30.05 -11.54
N LYS A 3 20.29 -30.24 -10.23
CA LYS A 3 19.56 -29.41 -9.24
C LYS A 3 20.25 -28.05 -9.09
N LYS A 4 19.48 -26.96 -9.03
CA LYS A 4 19.99 -25.61 -8.75
C LYS A 4 20.36 -25.44 -7.28
N TYR A 5 19.58 -26.03 -6.38
CA TYR A 5 19.79 -25.94 -4.93
C TYR A 5 19.32 -27.21 -4.23
N GLU A 6 19.75 -27.38 -2.98
CA GLU A 6 19.21 -28.37 -2.05
C GLU A 6 18.65 -27.72 -0.78
N LEU A 7 17.89 -28.51 -0.02
CA LEU A 7 17.27 -28.12 1.24
C LEU A 7 18.05 -28.73 2.41
N ILE A 8 18.42 -27.89 3.37
CA ILE A 8 19.03 -28.29 4.64
C ILE A 8 17.99 -28.04 5.72
N LYS A 9 17.59 -29.09 6.45
CA LYS A 9 16.58 -28.95 7.51
C LYS A 9 17.10 -28.04 8.64
N GLU A 10 16.30 -27.05 9.01
CA GLU A 10 16.57 -26.07 10.06
C GLU A 10 15.28 -25.90 10.88
N ASN A 11 15.15 -26.67 11.98
CA ASN A 11 13.91 -26.83 12.75
C ASN A 11 12.74 -27.30 11.87
N ASP A 12 11.64 -26.54 11.84
CA ASP A 12 10.43 -26.82 11.07
C ASP A 12 10.50 -26.31 9.62
N TYR A 13 11.62 -25.70 9.23
CA TYR A 13 11.85 -25.11 7.91
C TYR A 13 13.09 -25.71 7.24
N TYR A 14 13.40 -25.20 6.04
CA TYR A 14 14.58 -25.57 5.30
C TYR A 14 15.36 -24.35 4.85
N ARG A 15 16.67 -24.39 5.06
CA ARG A 15 17.64 -23.47 4.47
C ARG A 15 17.99 -23.94 3.08
N ILE A 16 17.94 -23.06 2.09
CA ILE A 16 18.41 -23.39 0.73
C ILE A 16 19.93 -23.28 0.64
N ARG A 17 20.58 -24.19 -0.08
CA ARG A 17 22.01 -24.12 -0.44
C ARG A 17 22.20 -24.29 -1.95
N ALA A 18 22.90 -23.35 -2.58
CA ALA A 18 23.16 -23.39 -4.01
C ALA A 18 24.08 -24.58 -4.38
N LEU A 19 23.75 -25.30 -5.44
CA LEU A 19 24.53 -26.43 -5.95
C LEU A 19 25.34 -26.08 -7.21
N LYS A 20 25.05 -24.95 -7.84
CA LYS A 20 25.76 -24.47 -9.04
C LYS A 20 25.92 -22.96 -9.02
N ASN A 21 26.82 -22.46 -9.87
CA ASN A 21 26.99 -21.03 -10.11
C ASN A 21 25.92 -20.51 -11.07
N PHE A 22 25.32 -19.37 -10.76
CA PHE A 22 24.40 -18.66 -11.67
C PHE A 22 24.31 -17.18 -11.32
N GLN A 23 23.84 -16.36 -12.25
CA GLN A 23 23.71 -14.92 -12.08
C GLN A 23 22.25 -14.52 -11.94
N LEU A 24 21.96 -13.72 -10.92
CA LEU A 24 20.63 -13.13 -10.69
C LEU A 24 20.37 -11.97 -11.66
N ILE A 25 19.10 -11.61 -11.85
CA ILE A 25 18.73 -10.41 -12.61
C ILE A 25 19.33 -9.11 -12.03
N THR A 26 19.67 -9.11 -10.74
CA THR A 26 20.36 -8.01 -10.06
C THR A 26 21.85 -7.90 -10.39
N GLY A 27 22.38 -8.79 -11.24
CA GLY A 27 23.79 -8.88 -11.60
C GLY A 27 24.66 -9.68 -10.61
N LYS A 28 24.14 -10.00 -9.42
CA LYS A 28 24.85 -10.78 -8.39
C LYS A 28 25.07 -12.23 -8.84
N VAL A 29 26.29 -12.74 -8.69
CA VAL A 29 26.61 -14.15 -8.92
C VAL A 29 26.43 -14.95 -7.62
N ILE A 30 25.57 -15.96 -7.66
CA ILE A 30 25.46 -16.98 -6.61
C ILE A 30 26.44 -18.09 -6.94
N LYS A 31 27.34 -18.39 -6.00
CA LYS A 31 28.32 -19.47 -6.13
C LYS A 31 27.81 -20.76 -5.50
N THR A 32 28.27 -21.91 -5.97
CA THR A 32 28.05 -23.20 -5.31
C THR A 32 28.42 -23.13 -3.83
N GLY A 33 27.58 -23.72 -2.98
CA GLY A 33 27.75 -23.75 -1.52
C GLY A 33 27.16 -22.55 -0.78
N VAL A 34 26.78 -21.46 -1.48
CA VAL A 34 26.16 -20.29 -0.85
C VAL A 34 24.81 -20.66 -0.23
N LEU A 35 24.62 -20.27 1.04
CA LEU A 35 23.34 -20.38 1.74
C LEU A 35 22.41 -19.23 1.32
N GLY A 36 21.13 -19.56 1.13
CA GLY A 36 20.06 -18.60 0.87
C GLY A 36 19.04 -18.54 2.02
N GLY A 37 17.84 -18.12 1.69
CA GLY A 37 16.75 -17.91 2.64
C GLY A 37 16.14 -19.19 3.22
N LEU A 38 15.15 -19.00 4.08
CA LEU A 38 14.33 -20.09 4.62
C LEU A 38 13.10 -20.32 3.75
N VAL A 39 12.76 -21.59 3.59
CA VAL A 39 11.55 -22.04 2.90
C VAL A 39 10.78 -23.07 3.71
N SER A 40 9.46 -23.14 3.53
CA SER A 40 8.62 -24.23 4.07
C SER A 40 8.91 -25.56 3.35
N GLY A 41 9.23 -25.52 2.07
CA GLY A 41 9.55 -26.71 1.29
C GLY A 41 10.01 -26.40 -0.14
N LYS A 42 10.17 -27.47 -0.91
CA LYS A 42 10.67 -27.42 -2.30
C LYS A 42 9.79 -26.59 -3.25
N HIS A 43 8.52 -26.40 -2.92
CA HIS A 43 7.55 -25.68 -3.74
C HIS A 43 7.72 -24.16 -3.66
N ASN A 44 8.39 -23.65 -2.62
CA ASN A 44 8.53 -22.21 -2.45
C ASN A 44 9.58 -21.56 -3.36
N LEU A 45 10.54 -22.34 -3.90
CA LEU A 45 11.56 -21.83 -4.81
C LEU A 45 11.73 -22.77 -6.00
N SER A 46 11.59 -22.28 -7.23
CA SER A 46 11.77 -23.13 -8.41
C SER A 46 13.21 -23.62 -8.56
N GLN A 47 13.37 -24.87 -8.99
CA GLN A 47 14.66 -25.41 -9.44
C GLN A 47 15.06 -24.86 -10.83
N GLU A 48 14.11 -24.30 -11.57
CA GLU A 48 14.28 -23.68 -12.88
C GLU A 48 14.49 -22.16 -12.76
N GLY A 49 14.99 -21.56 -13.85
CA GLY A 49 15.32 -20.14 -13.91
C GLY A 49 16.37 -19.70 -12.88
N ASN A 50 16.62 -18.39 -12.81
CA ASN A 50 17.62 -17.80 -11.91
C ASN A 50 17.02 -17.23 -10.63
N CYS A 51 15.77 -17.55 -10.30
CA CYS A 51 15.14 -17.09 -9.07
C CYS A 51 15.91 -17.54 -7.82
N TRP A 52 15.94 -16.67 -6.80
CA TRP A 52 16.70 -16.88 -5.58
C TRP A 52 16.15 -16.10 -4.38
N ILE A 53 16.27 -16.71 -3.20
CA ILE A 53 15.92 -16.10 -1.92
C ILE A 53 17.23 -15.91 -1.13
N SER A 54 17.59 -14.67 -0.82
CA SER A 54 18.83 -14.36 -0.09
C SER A 54 18.72 -14.74 1.39
N TYR A 55 19.86 -14.82 2.08
CA TYR A 55 19.99 -15.41 3.41
C TYR A 55 18.94 -14.97 4.46
N TYR A 56 18.61 -13.68 4.54
CA TYR A 56 17.66 -13.15 5.51
C TYR A 56 16.20 -13.15 5.03
N ALA A 57 15.98 -13.36 3.73
CA ALA A 57 14.66 -13.38 3.13
C ALA A 57 14.00 -14.76 3.28
N LYS A 58 12.67 -14.81 3.14
CA LYS A 58 11.87 -16.00 3.47
C LYS A 58 10.75 -16.23 2.47
N ALA A 59 10.45 -17.49 2.18
CA ALA A 59 9.25 -17.87 1.44
C ALA A 59 8.53 -19.02 2.14
N PHE A 60 7.34 -18.78 2.67
CA PHE A 60 6.61 -19.73 3.52
C PHE A 60 5.21 -20.03 2.99
N GLY A 61 4.54 -21.00 3.61
CA GLY A 61 3.21 -21.44 3.20
C GLY A 61 3.25 -22.02 1.78
N ASP A 62 2.24 -21.72 0.99
CA ASP A 62 2.11 -22.14 -0.42
C ASP A 62 2.68 -21.11 -1.41
N SER A 63 3.39 -20.09 -0.91
CA SER A 63 4.01 -19.07 -1.74
C SER A 63 5.01 -19.67 -2.74
N LYS A 64 5.22 -19.00 -3.88
CA LYS A 64 6.11 -19.48 -4.94
C LYS A 64 7.02 -18.36 -5.44
N VAL A 65 8.32 -18.61 -5.45
CA VAL A 65 9.34 -17.76 -6.07
C VAL A 65 9.89 -18.47 -7.30
N ILE A 66 9.61 -17.95 -8.48
CA ILE A 66 9.84 -18.65 -9.77
C ILE A 66 10.51 -17.72 -10.79
N ASP A 67 10.83 -18.27 -11.97
CA ASP A 67 11.51 -17.58 -13.08
C ASP A 67 12.87 -16.97 -12.66
N ASN A 68 13.02 -15.63 -12.72
CA ASN A 68 14.20 -14.87 -12.32
C ASN A 68 13.96 -14.00 -11.08
N ALA A 69 12.85 -14.19 -10.37
CA ALA A 69 12.47 -13.37 -9.23
C ALA A 69 13.49 -13.44 -8.09
N VAL A 70 13.73 -12.31 -7.41
CA VAL A 70 14.71 -12.21 -6.33
C VAL A 70 14.06 -11.66 -5.07
N LEU A 71 14.16 -12.43 -3.98
CA LEU A 71 13.92 -11.95 -2.63
C LEU A 71 15.27 -11.67 -1.95
N LYS A 72 15.45 -10.47 -1.40
CA LYS A 72 16.66 -10.09 -0.66
C LYS A 72 16.36 -9.29 0.60
N ASP A 73 17.41 -9.09 1.39
CA ASP A 73 17.33 -8.42 2.70
C ASP A 73 16.32 -9.16 3.59
N TYR A 74 15.35 -8.48 4.19
CA TYR A 74 14.33 -9.08 5.07
C TYR A 74 12.98 -9.30 4.37
N SER A 75 12.94 -9.39 3.04
CA SER A 75 11.68 -9.57 2.32
C SER A 75 11.06 -10.95 2.54
N VAL A 76 9.72 -11.00 2.48
CA VAL A 76 8.94 -12.21 2.78
C VAL A 76 7.87 -12.44 1.73
N ALA A 77 7.82 -13.65 1.20
CA ALA A 77 6.64 -14.17 0.50
C ALA A 77 5.95 -15.22 1.38
N CYS A 78 4.64 -15.12 1.59
CA CYS A 78 3.89 -16.09 2.39
C CYS A 78 2.41 -16.17 1.97
N GLY A 79 1.65 -17.07 2.60
CA GLY A 79 0.30 -17.40 2.13
C GLY A 79 0.36 -18.16 0.81
N ASN A 80 -0.44 -17.73 -0.18
CA ASN A 80 -0.50 -18.29 -1.53
C ASN A 80 0.20 -17.38 -2.57
N SER A 81 1.07 -16.48 -2.13
CA SER A 81 1.59 -15.39 -2.97
C SER A 81 2.52 -15.93 -4.05
N THR A 82 2.52 -15.35 -5.24
CA THR A 82 3.46 -15.71 -6.32
C THR A 82 4.37 -14.54 -6.67
N VAL A 83 5.69 -14.78 -6.66
CA VAL A 83 6.71 -13.83 -7.10
C VAL A 83 7.43 -14.43 -8.31
N SER A 84 7.28 -13.81 -9.48
CA SER A 84 7.68 -14.38 -10.77
C SER A 84 8.28 -13.35 -11.73
N GLY A 85 8.62 -13.77 -12.96
CA GLY A 85 9.31 -12.92 -13.92
C GLY A 85 10.69 -12.45 -13.43
N ASN A 86 10.95 -11.16 -13.55
CA ASN A 86 12.15 -10.47 -13.09
C ASN A 86 11.91 -9.65 -11.81
N ALA A 87 10.82 -9.92 -11.09
CA ALA A 87 10.44 -9.13 -9.93
C ALA A 87 11.51 -9.15 -8.83
N VAL A 88 11.66 -8.03 -8.11
CA VAL A 88 12.60 -7.89 -7.00
C VAL A 88 11.88 -7.38 -5.77
N MET A 89 11.90 -8.19 -4.71
CA MET A 89 11.43 -7.81 -3.37
C MET A 89 12.63 -7.65 -2.43
N LYS A 90 12.75 -6.49 -1.80
CA LYS A 90 13.89 -6.15 -0.94
C LYS A 90 13.51 -5.36 0.30
N ASP A 91 14.51 -5.05 1.12
CA ASP A 91 14.36 -4.37 2.41
C ASP A 91 13.40 -5.15 3.33
N HIS A 92 12.26 -4.58 3.72
CA HIS A 92 11.22 -5.23 4.53
C HIS A 92 9.91 -5.45 3.75
N SER A 93 9.97 -5.64 2.43
CA SER A 93 8.77 -5.85 1.61
C SER A 93 8.12 -7.21 1.83
N ILE A 94 6.78 -7.25 1.78
CA ILE A 94 5.99 -8.46 2.05
C ILE A 94 4.96 -8.69 0.94
N ALA A 95 4.93 -9.92 0.43
CA ALA A 95 3.86 -10.46 -0.41
C ALA A 95 3.12 -11.52 0.39
N TYR A 96 1.83 -11.34 0.58
CA TYR A 96 0.99 -12.19 1.42
C TYR A 96 -0.33 -12.58 0.71
N ASP A 97 -1.07 -13.53 1.28
CA ASP A 97 -2.31 -14.09 0.73
C ASP A 97 -2.16 -14.52 -0.74
N ASN A 98 -3.13 -14.23 -1.61
CA ASN A 98 -3.04 -14.58 -3.03
C ASN A 98 -2.44 -13.45 -3.90
N SER A 99 -1.55 -12.61 -3.35
CA SER A 99 -0.92 -11.54 -4.14
C SER A 99 0.01 -12.10 -5.23
N THR A 100 0.09 -11.40 -6.36
CA THR A 100 0.99 -11.75 -7.47
C THR A 100 1.92 -10.60 -7.79
N ILE A 101 3.22 -10.83 -7.72
CA ILE A 101 4.28 -9.86 -8.04
C ILE A 101 5.04 -10.42 -9.23
N SER A 102 5.02 -9.73 -10.37
CA SER A 102 5.54 -10.27 -11.64
C SER A 102 6.14 -9.18 -12.54
N GLY A 103 6.55 -9.55 -13.76
CA GLY A 103 7.19 -8.61 -14.69
C GLY A 103 8.54 -8.14 -14.16
N ASN A 104 8.83 -6.84 -14.24
CA ASN A 104 10.01 -6.19 -13.67
C ASN A 104 9.67 -5.40 -12.38
N ALA A 105 8.57 -5.76 -11.70
CA ALA A 105 8.11 -5.02 -10.53
C ALA A 105 9.16 -5.01 -9.41
N VAL A 106 9.24 -3.89 -8.69
CA VAL A 106 10.12 -3.73 -7.53
C VAL A 106 9.32 -3.34 -6.31
N MET A 107 9.39 -4.17 -5.26
CA MET A 107 8.88 -3.85 -3.94
C MET A 107 10.04 -3.64 -2.97
N LYS A 108 10.02 -2.51 -2.27
CA LYS A 108 11.08 -2.10 -1.33
C LYS A 108 10.53 -1.24 -0.20
N ASP A 109 11.39 -0.81 0.71
CA ASP A 109 11.08 0.22 1.71
C ASP A 109 9.75 -0.03 2.46
N CYS A 110 9.60 -1.24 3.04
CA CYS A 110 8.42 -1.67 3.81
C CYS A 110 7.09 -1.75 3.04
N SER A 111 7.10 -1.89 1.71
CA SER A 111 5.89 -2.09 0.92
C SER A 111 5.21 -3.45 1.16
N TYR A 112 3.88 -3.49 0.97
CA TYR A 112 3.06 -4.66 1.28
C TYR A 112 2.03 -4.95 0.19
N ALA A 113 1.92 -6.21 -0.21
CA ALA A 113 0.92 -6.69 -1.18
C ALA A 113 0.12 -7.85 -0.56
N SER A 114 -1.22 -7.77 -0.59
CA SER A 114 -2.09 -8.86 -0.11
C SER A 114 -3.45 -8.89 -0.79
N ASN A 115 -4.35 -9.78 -0.35
CA ASN A 115 -5.75 -9.80 -0.76
C ASN A 115 -5.94 -9.76 -2.30
N ASN A 116 -5.32 -10.70 -3.01
CA ASN A 116 -5.38 -10.86 -4.47
C ASN A 116 -4.80 -9.69 -5.29
N SER A 117 -4.07 -8.74 -4.69
CA SER A 117 -3.44 -7.66 -5.46
C SER A 117 -2.46 -8.17 -6.51
N ALA A 118 -2.44 -7.55 -7.70
CA ALA A 118 -1.52 -7.87 -8.78
C ALA A 118 -0.56 -6.71 -9.09
N ILE A 119 0.74 -6.94 -8.88
CA ILE A 119 1.81 -5.98 -9.12
C ILE A 119 2.65 -6.50 -10.30
N SER A 120 2.76 -5.72 -11.36
CA SER A 120 3.39 -6.16 -12.61
C SER A 120 3.99 -5.02 -13.42
N GLY A 121 4.49 -5.30 -14.63
CA GLY A 121 5.14 -4.29 -15.47
C GLY A 121 6.46 -3.81 -14.86
N ASN A 122 6.72 -2.51 -14.91
CA ASN A 122 7.86 -1.86 -14.25
C ASN A 122 7.42 -1.12 -12.97
N ALA A 123 6.30 -1.54 -12.37
CA ALA A 123 5.78 -0.88 -11.18
C ALA A 123 6.79 -0.89 -10.03
N VAL A 124 6.80 0.20 -9.26
CA VAL A 124 7.62 0.34 -8.05
C VAL A 124 6.72 0.66 -6.87
N MET A 125 6.82 -0.15 -5.82
CA MET A 125 6.20 0.11 -4.51
C MET A 125 7.30 0.36 -3.48
N LYS A 126 7.19 1.49 -2.78
CA LYS A 126 8.17 1.92 -1.76
C LYS A 126 7.50 2.74 -0.66
N ASP A 127 8.29 3.14 0.33
CA ASP A 127 7.91 4.12 1.35
C ASP A 127 6.58 3.76 2.04
N PHE A 128 6.53 2.55 2.61
CA PHE A 128 5.37 1.99 3.32
C PHE A 128 4.07 1.84 2.50
N SER A 129 4.12 1.99 1.17
CA SER A 129 2.93 1.83 0.32
C SER A 129 2.40 0.40 0.24
N TRP A 130 1.07 0.26 0.20
CA TRP A 130 0.37 -1.02 0.19
C TRP A 130 -0.57 -1.18 -1.01
N ALA A 131 -0.73 -2.44 -1.45
CA ALA A 131 -1.70 -2.86 -2.46
C ALA A 131 -2.56 -4.01 -1.92
N LYS A 132 -3.89 -3.86 -1.95
CA LYS A 132 -4.86 -4.85 -1.44
C LYS A 132 -6.13 -4.88 -2.31
N GLY A 133 -7.02 -5.85 -2.07
CA GLY A 133 -8.40 -5.83 -2.56
C GLY A 133 -8.55 -5.93 -4.08
N ASP A 134 -8.00 -6.97 -4.70
CA ASP A 134 -8.03 -7.17 -6.16
C ASP A 134 -7.43 -5.98 -6.98
N SER A 135 -6.70 -5.06 -6.33
CA SER A 135 -6.06 -3.93 -7.01
C SER A 135 -4.97 -4.37 -7.97
N ILE A 136 -4.82 -3.62 -9.06
CA ILE A 136 -3.83 -3.88 -10.11
C ILE A 136 -2.86 -2.70 -10.20
N ILE A 137 -1.59 -2.94 -9.92
CA ILE A 137 -0.51 -1.96 -10.04
C ILE A 137 0.37 -2.43 -11.19
N THR A 138 0.40 -1.70 -12.30
CA THR A 138 1.08 -2.15 -13.52
C THR A 138 1.72 -1.01 -14.31
N GLY A 139 2.20 -1.26 -15.52
CA GLY A 139 2.85 -0.25 -16.34
C GLY A 139 4.08 0.34 -15.66
N ASN A 140 4.13 1.66 -15.51
CA ASN A 140 5.21 2.37 -14.81
C ASN A 140 4.68 3.02 -13.52
N ALA A 141 3.72 2.37 -12.85
CA ALA A 141 3.16 2.89 -11.61
C ALA A 141 4.22 3.09 -10.54
N LEU A 142 4.09 4.17 -9.77
CA LEU A 142 4.90 4.44 -8.59
C LEU A 142 3.96 4.64 -7.41
N LEU A 143 4.03 3.72 -6.45
CA LEU A 143 3.38 3.85 -5.15
C LEU A 143 4.44 4.23 -4.12
N GLN A 144 4.19 5.31 -3.39
CA GLN A 144 5.13 5.90 -2.43
C GLN A 144 4.40 6.67 -1.34
N GLU A 145 5.13 7.07 -0.30
CA GLU A 145 4.65 7.97 0.77
C GLU A 145 3.29 7.52 1.35
N ASP A 146 3.24 6.30 1.87
CA ASP A 146 2.05 5.69 2.50
C ASP A 146 0.82 5.58 1.57
N GLN A 147 0.99 5.55 0.24
CA GLN A 147 -0.15 5.27 -0.65
C GLN A 147 -0.74 3.87 -0.42
N HIS A 148 -2.05 3.81 -0.19
CA HIS A 148 -2.78 2.58 0.13
C HIS A 148 -3.79 2.25 -0.98
N ILE A 149 -3.36 1.55 -2.02
CA ILE A 149 -4.20 1.22 -3.17
C ILE A 149 -5.06 -0.01 -2.87
N GLN A 150 -6.37 0.16 -3.00
CA GLN A 150 -7.38 -0.85 -2.68
C GLN A 150 -8.36 -1.08 -3.84
N PHE A 151 -8.46 -0.15 -4.77
CA PHE A 151 -9.46 -0.22 -5.85
C PHE A 151 -8.82 0.02 -7.22
N GLY A 152 -9.31 -0.74 -8.20
CA GLY A 152 -9.04 -0.50 -9.61
C GLY A 152 -7.61 -0.76 -10.06
N THR A 153 -7.19 -0.04 -11.10
CA THR A 153 -5.89 -0.20 -11.76
C THR A 153 -5.11 1.11 -11.74
N VAL A 154 -3.88 1.05 -11.22
CA VAL A 154 -2.92 2.16 -11.21
C VAL A 154 -1.78 1.84 -12.18
N THR A 155 -1.50 2.74 -13.12
CA THR A 155 -0.49 2.54 -14.17
C THR A 155 0.63 3.59 -14.19
N THR A 156 0.53 4.61 -13.33
CA THR A 156 1.37 5.81 -13.29
C THR A 156 1.67 6.23 -11.85
N ASP A 157 2.53 7.23 -11.67
CA ASP A 157 2.79 7.91 -10.39
C ASP A 157 1.67 8.92 -10.08
N LEU A 158 0.61 8.49 -9.37
CA LEU A 158 -0.57 9.32 -9.12
C LEU A 158 -0.23 10.61 -8.34
N LEU A 159 0.70 10.55 -7.38
CA LEU A 159 1.13 11.73 -6.63
C LEU A 159 1.98 12.66 -7.52
N GLY A 160 2.90 12.10 -8.30
CA GLY A 160 3.76 12.85 -9.20
C GLY A 160 3.00 13.53 -10.35
N THR A 161 1.97 12.87 -10.89
CA THR A 161 1.08 13.46 -11.92
C THR A 161 -0.03 14.33 -11.34
N LYS A 162 -0.19 14.35 -10.01
CA LYS A 162 -1.27 15.04 -9.29
C LYS A 162 -2.67 14.60 -9.74
N ASP A 163 -2.82 13.31 -10.05
CA ASP A 163 -4.12 12.73 -10.39
C ASP A 163 -4.94 12.47 -9.13
N LEU A 164 -5.55 13.54 -8.60
CA LEU A 164 -6.34 13.49 -7.37
C LEU A 164 -7.57 12.60 -7.51
N ILE A 165 -8.20 12.57 -8.69
CA ILE A 165 -9.38 11.75 -8.94
C ILE A 165 -8.99 10.27 -8.95
N GLY A 166 -7.93 9.93 -9.67
CA GLY A 166 -7.36 8.59 -9.66
C GLY A 166 -6.97 8.15 -8.25
N THR A 167 -6.35 9.03 -7.45
CA THR A 167 -5.94 8.72 -6.08
C THR A 167 -7.15 8.52 -5.14
N LEU A 168 -8.17 9.37 -5.23
CA LEU A 168 -9.43 9.21 -4.47
C LEU A 168 -10.10 7.86 -4.75
N TYR A 169 -10.22 7.49 -6.03
CA TYR A 169 -10.80 6.21 -6.39
C TYR A 169 -9.93 5.07 -5.91
N ALA A 170 -8.63 5.11 -6.19
CA ALA A 170 -7.72 4.00 -5.92
C ALA A 170 -7.55 3.73 -4.42
N GLU A 171 -7.57 4.74 -3.55
CA GLU A 171 -7.41 4.57 -2.10
C GLU A 171 -8.72 4.41 -1.33
N LEU A 172 -9.79 5.09 -1.77
CA LEU A 172 -11.03 5.22 -1.00
C LEU A 172 -12.27 4.69 -1.71
N GLY A 173 -12.17 4.35 -3.01
CA GLY A 173 -13.31 3.96 -3.83
C GLY A 173 -14.26 5.12 -4.14
N VAL A 174 -13.84 6.37 -3.91
CA VAL A 174 -14.68 7.56 -4.05
C VAL A 174 -14.48 8.20 -5.41
N VAL A 175 -15.59 8.46 -6.11
CA VAL A 175 -15.60 9.18 -7.39
C VAL A 175 -16.32 10.51 -7.21
N PRO A 176 -15.73 11.65 -7.60
CA PRO A 176 -16.41 12.94 -7.55
C PRO A 176 -17.66 12.99 -8.43
N ASN A 177 -18.69 13.67 -7.93
CA ASN A 177 -19.87 14.07 -8.69
C ASN A 177 -19.92 15.60 -8.78
N ASP A 178 -20.06 16.15 -9.99
CA ASP A 178 -20.04 17.61 -10.23
C ASP A 178 -18.88 18.34 -9.51
N ASN A 179 -17.66 17.77 -9.62
CA ASN A 179 -16.43 18.30 -9.03
C ASN A 179 -16.42 18.33 -7.49
N LYS A 180 -17.30 17.58 -6.84
CA LYS A 180 -17.44 17.49 -5.39
C LYS A 180 -17.40 16.06 -4.90
N ILE A 181 -16.92 15.89 -3.68
CA ILE A 181 -16.93 14.62 -2.96
C ILE A 181 -17.53 14.80 -1.59
N VAL A 182 -18.14 13.73 -1.08
CA VAL A 182 -18.57 13.62 0.31
C VAL A 182 -17.53 12.81 1.06
N LEU A 183 -17.03 13.40 2.14
CA LEU A 183 -16.05 12.80 3.04
C LEU A 183 -16.51 12.95 4.48
N TYR A 184 -15.90 12.16 5.36
CA TYR A 184 -16.33 12.01 6.74
C TYR A 184 -15.21 12.32 7.70
N LYS A 185 -15.60 12.76 8.90
CA LYS A 185 -14.66 13.05 9.98
C LYS A 185 -15.29 12.74 11.34
N LYS A 186 -14.55 12.05 12.20
CA LYS A 186 -14.84 11.99 13.63
C LYS A 186 -14.53 13.33 14.29
N VAL A 187 -15.49 13.83 15.05
CA VAL A 187 -15.43 15.09 15.79
C VAL A 187 -16.05 14.89 17.18
N TRP A 188 -15.99 15.93 18.00
CA TRP A 188 -16.55 15.91 19.35
C TRP A 188 -17.73 16.86 19.46
N ARG A 189 -18.83 16.37 20.02
CA ARG A 189 -20.02 17.18 20.27
C ARG A 189 -19.73 18.35 21.19
N THR A 190 -20.56 19.38 21.06
CA THR A 190 -20.65 20.49 22.01
C THR A 190 -22.09 20.59 22.52
N ASP A 191 -22.35 21.51 23.44
CA ASP A 191 -23.70 21.77 23.94
C ASP A 191 -24.62 22.36 22.85
N ASP A 192 -24.05 22.95 21.78
CA ASP A 192 -24.78 23.31 20.56
C ASP A 192 -24.73 22.13 19.59
N GLU A 193 -25.88 21.48 19.36
CA GLU A 193 -26.02 20.30 18.48
C GLU A 193 -25.58 20.55 17.03
N SER A 194 -25.46 21.83 16.61
CA SER A 194 -24.98 22.22 15.28
C SER A 194 -23.47 22.47 15.22
N VAL A 195 -22.75 22.43 16.34
CA VAL A 195 -21.32 22.79 16.46
C VAL A 195 -20.51 21.64 17.04
N PHE A 196 -19.35 21.39 16.44
CA PHE A 196 -18.45 20.29 16.80
C PHE A 196 -17.01 20.77 16.92
N LYS A 197 -16.26 20.20 17.86
CA LYS A 197 -14.82 20.42 18.02
C LYS A 197 -14.04 19.42 17.18
N SER A 198 -12.97 19.87 16.51
CA SER A 198 -12.06 18.97 15.80
C SER A 198 -11.53 17.89 16.74
N ASN A 199 -11.29 16.68 16.22
CA ASN A 199 -10.65 15.62 16.99
C ASN A 199 -9.17 15.90 17.28
N TYR A 200 -8.53 16.75 16.47
CA TYR A 200 -7.12 17.14 16.64
C TYR A 200 -6.95 18.41 17.49
N ASP A 201 -7.62 19.51 17.15
CA ASP A 201 -7.59 20.78 17.88
C ASP A 201 -8.97 21.15 18.41
N ARG A 202 -9.16 21.07 19.74
CA ARG A 202 -10.47 21.33 20.37
C ARG A 202 -10.96 22.77 20.28
N ASN A 203 -10.11 23.72 19.85
CA ASN A 203 -10.50 25.10 19.61
C ASN A 203 -10.98 25.33 18.17
N PHE A 204 -10.71 24.39 17.26
CA PHE A 204 -11.17 24.46 15.88
C PHE A 204 -12.58 23.88 15.77
N LEU A 205 -13.53 24.69 15.33
CA LEU A 205 -14.95 24.36 15.31
C LEU A 205 -15.48 24.11 13.90
N TYR A 206 -16.31 23.08 13.78
CA TYR A 206 -17.13 22.78 12.61
C TYR A 206 -18.58 23.13 12.94
N LYS A 207 -19.31 23.73 11.99
CA LYS A 207 -20.73 24.07 12.17
C LYS A 207 -21.57 23.64 10.98
N ILE A 208 -22.69 22.96 11.23
CA ILE A 208 -23.62 22.49 10.18
C ILE A 208 -24.04 23.65 9.27
N GLY A 209 -24.01 23.41 7.97
CA GLY A 209 -24.38 24.36 6.92
C GLY A 209 -23.33 25.46 6.67
N LYS A 210 -22.21 25.48 7.40
CA LYS A 210 -21.15 26.48 7.22
C LYS A 210 -19.96 25.92 6.45
N MET A 211 -19.34 26.81 5.69
CA MET A 211 -18.02 26.59 5.12
C MET A 211 -16.97 26.73 6.22
N VAL A 212 -16.02 25.81 6.23
CA VAL A 212 -14.88 25.78 7.13
C VAL A 212 -13.62 25.79 6.27
N ALA A 213 -12.68 26.67 6.59
CA ALA A 213 -11.42 26.78 5.86
C ALA A 213 -10.27 27.00 6.84
N VAL A 214 -9.11 26.42 6.54
CA VAL A 214 -7.88 26.64 7.30
C VAL A 214 -7.08 27.80 6.70
N LYS A 215 -6.48 28.63 7.56
CA LYS A 215 -5.73 29.83 7.13
C LYS A 215 -4.41 29.49 6.42
N LYS A 216 -3.77 28.40 6.84
CA LYS A 216 -2.50 27.92 6.30
C LYS A 216 -2.63 26.44 6.00
N VAL A 217 -2.27 26.08 4.78
CA VAL A 217 -2.22 24.71 4.29
C VAL A 217 -0.82 24.49 3.77
N ASP A 218 -0.28 23.31 4.03
CA ASP A 218 0.99 22.89 3.44
C ASP A 218 0.72 22.27 2.06
N ASP A 219 1.32 22.81 1.01
CA ASP A 219 1.05 22.36 -0.37
C ASP A 219 1.87 21.12 -0.76
N ASN A 220 2.65 20.54 0.17
CA ASN A 220 3.38 19.31 -0.07
C ASN A 220 2.43 18.12 -0.25
N ILE A 221 2.29 17.65 -1.48
CA ILE A 221 1.46 16.48 -1.83
C ILE A 221 2.00 15.17 -1.27
N LEU A 222 3.29 15.11 -0.92
CA LEU A 222 3.93 13.89 -0.41
C LEU A 222 3.77 13.73 1.10
N ASN A 223 3.11 14.66 1.79
CA ASN A 223 2.90 14.57 3.23
C ASN A 223 1.45 14.92 3.61
N VAL A 224 0.67 13.91 3.97
CA VAL A 224 -0.72 14.08 4.40
C VAL A 224 -0.84 14.58 5.84
N CYS A 225 0.14 14.29 6.72
CA CYS A 225 0.08 14.58 8.15
C CYS A 225 0.59 15.99 8.51
N THR A 226 0.18 17.01 7.74
CA THR A 226 0.55 18.42 7.97
C THR A 226 -0.66 19.34 8.01
N SER A 227 -0.46 20.66 8.15
CA SER A 227 -1.56 21.62 8.31
C SER A 227 -2.58 21.52 7.16
N GLY A 228 -3.84 21.33 7.53
CA GLY A 228 -4.96 21.11 6.62
C GLY A 228 -6.20 20.66 7.40
N LEU A 229 -7.31 20.46 6.70
CA LEU A 229 -8.45 19.69 7.20
C LEU A 229 -8.29 18.24 6.75
N HIS A 230 -8.49 17.28 7.67
CA HIS A 230 -8.34 15.85 7.38
C HIS A 230 -9.68 15.13 7.46
N PHE A 231 -9.98 14.38 6.40
CA PHE A 231 -11.17 13.57 6.23
C PHE A 231 -10.82 12.19 5.67
N THR A 232 -11.77 11.28 5.67
CA THR A 232 -11.65 9.96 5.05
C THR A 232 -13.03 9.46 4.57
N ASN A 233 -13.13 8.23 4.07
CA ASN A 233 -14.42 7.56 3.85
C ASN A 233 -14.95 6.98 5.18
N LEU A 234 -16.11 6.32 5.18
CA LEU A 234 -16.66 5.73 6.40
C LEU A 234 -15.84 4.53 6.92
N GLU A 235 -15.20 3.78 6.02
CA GLU A 235 -14.46 2.54 6.32
C GLU A 235 -13.28 2.78 7.28
N PHE A 236 -12.56 3.89 7.12
CA PHE A 236 -11.35 4.20 7.90
C PHE A 236 -11.61 5.09 9.12
N LEU A 237 -12.87 5.33 9.51
CA LEU A 237 -13.18 6.18 10.67
C LEU A 237 -12.87 5.54 12.02
N SER A 238 -12.72 4.21 12.09
CA SER A 238 -12.40 3.50 13.33
C SER A 238 -11.09 4.00 13.96
N ASP A 239 -10.16 4.48 13.13
CA ASP A 239 -8.81 4.85 13.54
C ASP A 239 -8.74 6.26 14.12
N TYR A 240 -9.86 6.99 14.13
CA TYR A 240 -9.94 8.36 14.61
C TYR A 240 -10.80 8.50 15.85
N ASP A 241 -10.34 9.36 16.75
CA ASP A 241 -11.06 9.77 17.96
C ASP A 241 -12.22 10.72 17.66
N GLY A 242 -13.30 10.61 18.44
CA GLY A 242 -14.52 11.42 18.34
C GLY A 242 -15.75 10.65 18.80
N ASP A 243 -16.75 11.35 19.31
CA ASP A 243 -18.02 10.78 19.77
C ASP A 243 -19.15 10.89 18.72
N THR A 244 -18.88 11.56 17.60
CA THR A 244 -19.83 11.74 16.52
C THR A 244 -19.12 11.88 15.18
N ILE A 245 -19.82 11.60 14.09
CA ILE A 245 -19.31 11.71 12.72
C ILE A 245 -20.05 12.85 12.01
N ILE A 246 -19.30 13.71 11.33
CA ILE A 246 -19.87 14.71 10.42
C ILE A 246 -19.60 14.33 8.97
N GLU A 247 -20.57 14.63 8.13
CA GLU A 247 -20.52 14.51 6.68
C GLU A 247 -20.15 15.88 6.08
N CYS A 248 -19.12 15.91 5.25
CA CYS A 248 -18.56 17.12 4.67
C CYS A 248 -18.47 17.03 3.15
N GLU A 249 -18.91 18.10 2.46
CA GLU A 249 -18.70 18.27 1.03
C GLU A 249 -17.36 18.99 0.81
N VAL A 250 -16.56 18.50 -0.13
CA VAL A 250 -15.28 19.10 -0.54
C VAL A 250 -15.25 19.22 -2.06
N GLU A 251 -14.83 20.38 -2.58
CA GLU A 251 -14.58 20.53 -4.01
C GLU A 251 -13.21 19.93 -4.34
N VAL A 252 -13.07 19.20 -5.45
CA VAL A 252 -11.80 18.57 -5.85
C VAL A 252 -10.61 19.55 -5.86
N PRO A 253 -10.75 20.83 -6.30
CA PRO A 253 -9.66 21.82 -6.25
C PRO A 253 -9.15 22.16 -4.84
N ASP A 254 -9.91 21.84 -3.79
CA ASP A 254 -9.47 22.05 -2.40
C ASP A 254 -8.75 20.87 -1.80
N ILE A 255 -8.72 19.74 -2.50
CA ILE A 255 -7.96 18.58 -2.09
C ILE A 255 -6.50 18.85 -2.39
N VAL A 256 -5.67 18.65 -1.39
CA VAL A 256 -4.23 18.84 -1.48
C VAL A 256 -3.56 17.51 -1.82
N THR A 257 -3.94 16.46 -1.11
CA THR A 257 -3.38 15.11 -1.29
C THR A 257 -4.32 14.05 -0.73
N VAL A 258 -4.13 12.82 -1.20
CA VAL A 258 -4.75 11.60 -0.67
C VAL A 258 -3.63 10.59 -0.45
N GLN A 259 -3.39 10.19 0.80
CA GLN A 259 -2.37 9.21 1.18
C GLN A 259 -2.83 8.50 2.45
N GLY A 260 -2.49 7.23 2.62
CA GLY A 260 -2.84 6.46 3.81
C GLY A 260 -4.34 6.44 4.08
N SER A 261 -5.17 6.44 3.04
CA SER A 261 -6.63 6.53 3.13
C SER A 261 -7.12 7.81 3.83
N GLN A 262 -6.32 8.89 3.82
CA GLN A 262 -6.67 10.21 4.33
C GLN A 262 -6.71 11.22 3.20
N VAL A 263 -7.70 12.10 3.24
CA VAL A 263 -7.81 13.25 2.34
C VAL A 263 -7.50 14.52 3.12
N ARG A 264 -6.45 15.24 2.70
CA ARG A 264 -6.14 16.56 3.24
C ARG A 264 -6.66 17.66 2.34
N THR A 265 -7.39 18.61 2.92
CA THR A 265 -8.10 19.65 2.17
C THR A 265 -7.90 21.05 2.76
N ARG A 266 -8.23 22.07 1.96
CA ARG A 266 -8.18 23.49 2.35
C ARG A 266 -9.47 23.97 2.99
N LYS A 267 -10.61 23.57 2.41
CA LYS A 267 -11.95 23.95 2.85
C LYS A 267 -12.91 22.77 2.70
N CYS A 268 -13.99 22.82 3.46
CA CYS A 268 -15.13 21.92 3.32
C CYS A 268 -16.43 22.65 3.70
N LYS A 269 -17.57 22.11 3.28
CA LYS A 269 -18.89 22.46 3.81
C LYS A 269 -19.37 21.36 4.74
N VAL A 270 -19.71 21.68 5.97
CA VAL A 270 -20.34 20.69 6.87
C VAL A 270 -21.80 20.52 6.45
N ILE A 271 -22.20 19.33 6.04
CA ILE A 271 -23.55 19.05 5.54
C ILE A 271 -24.48 18.73 6.69
N ARG A 272 -24.13 17.71 7.49
CA ARG A 272 -24.95 17.16 8.57
C ARG A 272 -24.11 16.26 9.49
N VAL A 273 -24.72 15.80 10.58
CA VAL A 273 -24.24 14.64 11.33
C VAL A 273 -24.58 13.38 10.54
N TYR A 274 -23.61 12.50 10.34
CA TYR A 274 -23.85 11.21 9.73
C TYR A 274 -24.67 10.33 10.69
N LYS A 275 -25.70 9.69 10.15
CA LYS A 275 -26.48 8.65 10.83
C LYS A 275 -26.45 7.43 9.94
N GLU A 276 -26.04 6.30 10.49
CA GLU A 276 -26.17 5.02 9.80
C GLU A 276 -27.66 4.76 9.60
N GLU A 277 -28.07 4.47 8.36
CA GLU A 277 -29.46 4.11 8.07
C GLU A 277 -29.69 2.71 8.66
N GLU A 278 -30.72 2.56 9.51
CA GLU A 278 -31.14 1.28 10.12
C GLU A 278 -31.68 0.27 9.10
#